data_AF-A0A5P8NCL2-F1
#
_entry.id   AF-A0A5P8NCL2-F1
#
_cell.length_a   1.000
_cell.length_b   1.000
_cell.length_c   1.000
_cell.angle_alpha   90.00
_cell.angle_beta   90.00
_cell.angle_gamma   90.00
#
_symmetry.space_group_name_H-M   'P 1'
#
loop_
_entity.id
_entity.type
_entity.pdbx_description
1 polymer ?
#
loop_
_entity_poly.entity_id
_entity_poly.type
_entity_poly.pdbx_seq_one_letter_code
_entity_poly.pdbx_strand_id
1 'polypeptide(L)'
;MKLHNIQNTSKGFTIVLAMGIVLIITLLALLILEYIIPFSKNVKGIENSSKAYYEANSGIEDALWFTSQNSVGSESGTIISSTAVGNNFTVIGLGDILPPVGKGNSEYDSDWNKIAEGQPIQLDIGSGAISNWNTVDFYFRVPDLDYNKSSSEILGGSNPIVNWQLSGEADAVNASGSYIYPGDVCDSDTSCSTGDINFSLKTGIQLAGTSINFASFYATECDDGTEQCSLKLSVINDLELSDGTPVPYLEWKIDFGTPVALRFAQVNSSGKSYGFKKELEVKVAQQTVIEAFDFTIFQ
;
A
#
# COMPACT_ATOMS: atom_id res chain seq x y z
N MET A 1 -25.24 79.23 66.30
CA MET A 1 -24.35 78.42 65.46
C MET A 1 -25.15 77.18 65.02
N LYS A 2 -25.81 77.23 63.85
CA LYS A 2 -26.65 76.14 63.35
C LYS A 2 -25.76 75.22 62.50
N LEU A 3 -25.50 74.02 63.00
CA LEU A 3 -24.88 72.94 62.22
C LEU A 3 -25.85 72.49 61.13
N HIS A 4 -25.45 72.69 59.89
CA HIS A 4 -26.25 72.31 58.74
C HIS A 4 -26.12 70.81 58.48
N ASN A 5 -27.30 70.22 58.33
CA ASN A 5 -27.64 68.83 58.13
C ASN A 5 -26.89 68.16 56.96
N ILE A 6 -26.03 67.18 57.25
CA ILE A 6 -25.43 66.27 56.27
C ILE A 6 -26.18 64.94 56.36
N GLN A 7 -27.39 64.84 55.79
CA GLN A 7 -28.17 63.59 55.76
C GLN A 7 -28.59 63.15 54.34
N ASN A 8 -28.14 63.81 53.27
CA ASN A 8 -28.53 63.48 51.89
C ASN A 8 -27.46 62.76 51.05
N THR A 9 -26.32 62.36 51.63
CA THR A 9 -25.22 61.70 50.91
C THR A 9 -25.41 60.19 50.70
N SER A 10 -26.35 59.53 51.38
CA SER A 10 -26.53 58.07 51.27
C SER A 10 -27.10 57.63 49.92
N LYS A 11 -28.05 58.38 49.34
CA LYS A 11 -28.69 58.03 48.06
C LYS A 11 -27.74 58.13 46.87
N GLY A 12 -26.84 59.11 46.88
CA GLY A 12 -25.81 59.26 45.84
C GLY A 12 -24.78 58.14 45.89
N PHE A 13 -24.36 57.72 47.08
CA PHE A 13 -23.44 56.60 47.27
C PHE A 13 -24.04 55.27 46.79
N THR A 14 -25.33 55.02 47.05
CA THR A 14 -26.00 53.79 46.59
C THR A 14 -26.07 53.68 45.07
N ILE A 15 -26.28 54.80 44.35
CA ILE A 15 -26.30 54.82 42.88
C ILE A 15 -24.90 54.52 42.32
N VAL A 16 -23.86 55.13 42.90
CA VAL A 16 -22.47 54.89 42.48
C VAL A 16 -22.06 53.45 42.74
N LEU A 17 -22.45 52.88 43.89
CA LEU A 17 -22.20 51.48 44.23
C LEU A 17 -22.92 50.53 43.25
N ALA A 18 -24.19 50.80 42.95
CA ALA A 18 -24.96 50.01 41.99
C ALA A 18 -24.35 50.06 40.58
N MET A 19 -23.93 51.24 40.11
CA MET A 19 -23.22 51.37 38.84
C MET A 19 -21.90 50.60 38.84
N GLY A 20 -21.12 50.65 39.93
CA GLY A 20 -19.88 49.89 40.06
C GLY A 20 -20.09 48.38 40.01
N ILE A 21 -21.11 47.86 40.70
CA ILE A 21 -21.45 46.43 40.67
C ILE A 21 -21.90 45.99 39.28
N VAL A 22 -22.75 46.77 38.61
CA VAL A 22 -23.19 46.46 37.24
C VAL A 22 -22.01 46.43 36.26
N LEU A 23 -21.07 47.36 36.40
CA LEU A 23 -19.83 47.39 35.61
C LEU A 23 -18.97 46.14 35.83
N ILE A 24 -18.82 45.72 37.08
CA ILE A 24 -18.06 44.50 37.41
C ILE A 24 -18.77 43.26 36.84
N ILE A 25 -20.09 43.14 36.99
CA ILE A 25 -20.86 42.00 36.47
C ILE A 25 -20.78 41.93 34.94
N THR A 26 -20.91 43.06 34.25
CA THR A 26 -20.81 43.11 32.78
C THR A 26 -19.40 42.77 32.29
N LEU A 27 -18.36 43.24 32.97
CA LEU A 27 -16.98 42.92 32.63
C LEU A 27 -16.66 41.44 32.87
N LEU A 28 -17.21 40.86 33.94
CA LEU A 28 -17.07 39.44 34.26
C LEU A 28 -17.83 38.55 33.26
N ALA A 29 -19.01 38.98 32.80
CA ALA A 29 -19.75 38.30 31.74
C ALA A 29 -19.00 38.31 30.40
N LEU A 30 -18.35 39.42 30.03
CA LEU A 30 -17.50 39.51 28.84
C LEU A 30 -16.30 38.55 28.93
N LEU A 31 -15.61 38.51 30.07
CA LEU A 31 -14.49 37.59 30.31
C LEU A 31 -14.90 36.12 30.18
N ILE A 32 -16.07 35.76 30.72
CA ILE A 32 -16.62 34.40 30.57
C ILE A 32 -16.94 34.11 29.10
N LEU A 33 -17.52 35.06 28.37
CA LEU A 33 -17.86 34.88 26.96
C LEU A 33 -16.60 34.68 26.10
N GLU A 34 -15.56 35.49 26.33
CA GLU A 34 -14.26 35.39 25.67
C GLU A 34 -13.57 34.05 25.95
N TYR A 35 -13.78 33.47 27.14
CA TYR A 35 -13.28 32.15 27.47
C TYR A 35 -14.10 31.03 26.78
N ILE A 36 -15.44 31.13 26.75
CA ILE A 36 -16.29 30.07 26.20
C ILE A 36 -16.21 29.96 24.67
N ILE A 37 -16.15 31.09 23.95
CA ILE A 37 -16.12 31.11 22.47
C ILE A 37 -14.99 30.25 21.87
N PRO A 38 -13.70 30.36 22.29
CA PRO A 38 -12.63 29.54 21.75
C PRO A 38 -12.79 28.05 22.10
N PHE A 39 -13.27 27.72 23.32
CA PHE A 39 -13.58 26.33 23.67
C PHE A 39 -14.67 25.74 22.76
N SER A 40 -15.74 26.49 22.50
CA SER A 40 -16.81 26.05 21.58
C SER A 40 -16.30 25.83 20.15
N LYS A 41 -15.43 26.71 19.64
CA LYS A 41 -14.79 26.55 18.33
C LYS A 41 -13.89 25.30 18.28
N ASN A 42 -13.12 25.05 19.34
CA ASN A 42 -12.24 23.88 19.42
C ASN A 42 -13.04 22.57 19.46
N VAL A 43 -14.11 22.50 20.27
CA VAL A 43 -14.99 21.33 20.32
C VAL A 43 -15.60 21.04 18.96
N LYS A 44 -16.11 22.07 18.26
CA LYS A 44 -16.67 21.93 16.92
C LYS A 44 -15.61 21.50 15.89
N GLY A 45 -14.37 21.96 16.04
CA GLY A 45 -13.24 21.49 15.23
C GLY A 45 -12.94 20.00 15.42
N ILE A 46 -12.92 19.53 16.68
CA ILE A 46 -12.73 18.10 17.01
C ILE A 46 -13.89 17.25 16.47
N GLU A 47 -15.12 17.72 16.63
CA GLU A 47 -16.32 17.05 16.11
C GLU A 47 -16.26 16.91 14.58
N ASN A 48 -15.96 17.99 13.85
CA ASN A 48 -15.85 17.97 12.40
C ASN A 48 -14.69 17.11 11.90
N SER A 49 -13.56 17.12 12.60
CA SER A 49 -12.42 16.23 12.31
C SER A 49 -12.80 14.76 12.50
N SER A 50 -13.49 14.44 13.59
CA SER A 50 -13.98 13.09 13.87
C SER A 50 -15.00 12.65 12.83
N LYS A 51 -15.91 13.54 12.43
CA LYS A 51 -16.90 13.26 11.38
C LYS A 51 -16.23 12.99 10.02
N ALA A 52 -15.23 13.79 9.64
CA ALA A 52 -14.46 13.55 8.42
C ALA A 52 -13.71 12.20 8.46
N TYR A 53 -13.22 11.78 9.63
CA TYR A 53 -12.62 10.46 9.81
C TYR A 53 -13.62 9.32 9.61
N TYR A 54 -14.80 9.38 10.23
CA TYR A 54 -15.82 8.34 10.07
C TYR A 54 -16.38 8.27 8.64
N GLU A 55 -16.49 9.42 7.95
CA GLU A 55 -16.86 9.46 6.53
C GLU A 55 -15.81 8.78 5.65
N ALA A 56 -14.52 9.01 5.91
CA ALA A 56 -13.44 8.32 5.20
C ALA A 56 -13.44 6.81 5.50
N ASN A 57 -13.69 6.42 6.75
CA ASN A 57 -13.76 5.00 7.12
C ASN A 57 -14.96 4.31 6.46
N SER A 58 -16.12 4.98 6.39
CA SER A 58 -17.29 4.47 5.67
C SER A 58 -16.98 4.23 4.19
N GLY A 59 -16.21 5.12 3.56
CA GLY A 59 -15.80 4.91 2.17
C GLY A 59 -14.81 3.75 1.98
N ILE A 60 -14.03 3.38 2.99
CA ILE A 60 -13.22 2.15 2.96
C ILE A 60 -14.13 0.92 3.02
N GLU A 61 -15.11 0.90 3.94
CA GLU A 61 -16.04 -0.23 4.06
C GLU A 61 -16.89 -0.41 2.79
N ASP A 62 -17.36 0.69 2.19
CA ASP A 62 -18.08 0.66 0.92
C ASP A 62 -17.19 0.11 -0.22
N ALA A 63 -15.91 0.51 -0.25
CA ALA A 63 -14.96 0.00 -1.22
C ALA A 63 -14.67 -1.49 -1.01
N LEU A 64 -14.45 -1.94 0.22
CA LEU A 64 -14.25 -3.35 0.56
C LEU A 64 -15.47 -4.20 0.19
N TRP A 65 -16.67 -3.69 0.45
CA TRP A 65 -17.91 -4.35 0.07
C TRP A 65 -18.05 -4.46 -1.45
N PHE A 66 -17.68 -3.40 -2.19
CA PHE A 66 -17.67 -3.41 -3.66
C PHE A 66 -16.67 -4.44 -4.21
N THR A 67 -15.43 -4.38 -3.73
CA THR A 67 -14.33 -5.30 -4.06
C THR A 67 -14.60 -6.74 -3.59
N SER A 68 -15.52 -6.98 -2.66
CA SER A 68 -15.93 -8.34 -2.27
C SER A 68 -16.97 -8.96 -3.21
N GLN A 69 -17.72 -8.14 -3.97
CA GLN A 69 -18.73 -8.62 -4.92
C GLN A 69 -18.15 -8.87 -6.31
N ASN A 70 -17.05 -8.22 -6.64
CA ASN A 70 -16.36 -8.32 -7.90
C ASN A 70 -14.96 -8.86 -7.65
N SER A 71 -14.47 -9.79 -8.45
CA SER A 71 -13.08 -10.25 -8.34
C SER A 71 -12.14 -9.07 -8.57
N VAL A 72 -11.30 -8.77 -7.57
CA VAL A 72 -10.37 -7.63 -7.57
C VAL A 72 -9.47 -7.61 -8.81
N GLY A 73 -9.14 -8.78 -9.34
CA GLY A 73 -8.35 -8.95 -10.56
C GLY A 73 -9.12 -8.72 -11.88
N SER A 74 -10.44 -8.57 -11.83
CA SER A 74 -11.31 -8.37 -13.00
C SER A 74 -11.87 -6.95 -13.11
N GLU A 75 -11.55 -6.08 -12.16
CA GLU A 75 -12.05 -4.70 -12.13
C GLU A 75 -11.11 -3.75 -12.88
N SER A 76 -11.62 -3.11 -13.92
CA SER A 76 -10.92 -2.10 -14.73
C SER A 76 -10.36 -0.95 -13.88
N GLY A 77 -9.04 -0.93 -13.71
CA GLY A 77 -8.16 0.24 -13.69
C GLY A 77 -8.29 1.21 -12.52
N THR A 78 -9.47 1.75 -12.24
CA THR A 78 -9.73 2.69 -11.16
C THR A 78 -11.25 2.82 -10.99
N ILE A 79 -11.82 2.31 -9.89
CA ILE A 79 -13.23 2.56 -9.57
C ILE A 79 -13.31 3.79 -8.68
N ILE A 80 -13.86 4.87 -9.22
CA ILE A 80 -14.20 6.08 -8.47
C ILE A 80 -15.70 6.05 -8.21
N SER A 81 -16.08 5.83 -6.96
CA SER A 81 -17.47 5.98 -6.54
C SER A 81 -17.55 7.14 -5.55
N SER A 82 -18.42 8.09 -5.87
CA SER A 82 -18.84 9.15 -4.97
C SER A 82 -20.22 8.77 -4.45
N THR A 83 -20.31 8.32 -3.20
CA THR A 83 -21.61 8.25 -2.53
C THR A 83 -22.07 9.68 -2.22
N ALA A 84 -23.39 9.91 -2.25
CA ALA A 84 -23.98 11.26 -2.18
C ALA A 84 -23.75 12.02 -0.85
N VAL A 85 -22.94 11.49 0.07
CA VAL A 85 -22.69 12.03 1.42
C VAL A 85 -21.21 12.34 1.62
N GLY A 86 -20.65 13.23 0.81
CA GLY A 86 -19.36 13.88 1.08
C GLY A 86 -18.12 12.96 1.10
N ASN A 87 -18.29 11.66 0.84
CA ASN A 87 -17.24 10.66 0.81
C ASN A 87 -16.96 10.25 -0.64
N ASN A 88 -15.68 10.23 -0.99
CA ASN A 88 -15.19 9.70 -2.27
C ASN A 88 -14.20 8.60 -1.96
N PHE A 89 -14.34 7.44 -2.61
CA PHE A 89 -13.33 6.40 -2.58
C PHE A 89 -12.87 6.03 -3.98
N THR A 90 -11.63 5.58 -4.06
CA THR A 90 -10.95 5.13 -5.26
C THR A 90 -10.32 3.78 -4.98
N VAL A 91 -10.66 2.76 -5.77
CA VAL A 91 -10.01 1.45 -5.74
C VAL A 91 -9.08 1.34 -6.94
N ILE A 92 -7.81 1.07 -6.69
CA ILE A 92 -6.79 0.81 -7.72
C ILE A 92 -6.37 -0.65 -7.61
N GLY A 93 -6.77 -1.45 -8.61
CA GLY A 93 -6.52 -2.89 -8.65
C GLY A 93 -5.60 -3.34 -9.78
N LEU A 94 -5.28 -2.46 -10.74
CA LEU A 94 -4.40 -2.76 -11.88
C LEU A 94 -3.19 -1.83 -11.90
N GLY A 95 -2.08 -2.29 -12.44
CA GLY A 95 -0.94 -1.46 -12.77
C GLY A 95 0.07 -2.16 -13.65
N ASP A 96 0.84 -1.37 -14.39
CA ASP A 96 1.86 -1.87 -15.33
C ASP A 96 3.14 -2.26 -14.58
N ILE A 97 3.34 -1.70 -13.38
CA ILE A 97 4.52 -1.89 -12.55
C ILE A 97 4.11 -2.35 -11.15
N LEU A 98 4.78 -3.40 -10.65
CA LEU A 98 4.65 -3.91 -9.29
C LEU A 98 5.94 -3.75 -8.50
N PRO A 99 5.96 -3.04 -7.36
CA PRO A 99 4.86 -2.21 -6.82
C PRO A 99 4.66 -0.92 -7.64
N PRO A 100 3.50 -0.26 -7.52
CA PRO A 100 3.35 1.11 -8.01
C PRO A 100 4.40 2.04 -7.39
N VAL A 101 4.81 3.07 -8.13
CA VAL A 101 5.82 4.05 -7.70
C VAL A 101 5.45 4.65 -6.34
N GLY A 102 6.37 4.59 -5.39
CA GLY A 102 6.26 5.07 -4.02
C GLY A 102 5.40 4.21 -3.10
N LYS A 103 4.98 3.02 -3.55
CA LYS A 103 4.02 2.15 -2.82
C LYS A 103 4.56 0.77 -2.44
N GLY A 104 5.85 0.56 -2.63
CA GLY A 104 6.59 -0.61 -2.16
C GLY A 104 6.56 -0.80 -0.64
N ASN A 105 7.03 -1.97 -0.19
CA ASN A 105 7.10 -2.34 1.23
C ASN A 105 8.54 -2.57 1.73
N SER A 106 9.55 -2.17 0.95
CA SER A 106 10.93 -2.12 1.44
C SER A 106 11.13 -0.93 2.39
N GLU A 107 11.97 -1.14 3.40
CA GLU A 107 12.43 -0.11 4.32
C GLU A 107 13.45 0.87 3.72
N TYR A 108 14.14 0.48 2.63
CA TYR A 108 15.22 1.29 2.01
C TYR A 108 14.75 2.09 0.80
N ASP A 109 13.87 1.52 -0.03
CA ASP A 109 13.31 2.20 -1.20
C ASP A 109 11.80 1.96 -1.34
N SER A 110 11.03 3.04 -1.30
CA SER A 110 9.57 3.01 -1.43
C SER A 110 9.08 2.58 -2.82
N ASP A 111 9.95 2.50 -3.84
CA ASP A 111 9.60 2.01 -5.17
C ASP A 111 9.75 0.49 -5.31
N TRP A 112 10.15 -0.21 -4.24
CA TRP A 112 10.47 -1.64 -4.28
C TRP A 112 9.73 -2.43 -3.21
N ASN A 113 9.41 -3.69 -3.54
CA ASN A 113 8.86 -4.63 -2.59
C ASN A 113 9.97 -5.53 -2.03
N LYS A 114 9.77 -6.12 -0.84
CA LYS A 114 10.65 -7.14 -0.28
C LYS A 114 10.17 -8.56 -0.55
N ILE A 115 11.13 -9.47 -0.71
CA ILE A 115 10.95 -10.93 -0.75
C ILE A 115 12.05 -11.58 0.09
N ALA A 116 11.66 -12.46 1.01
CA ALA A 116 12.58 -13.14 1.92
C ALA A 116 12.32 -14.65 1.89
N GLU A 117 13.24 -15.41 2.47
CA GLU A 117 13.04 -16.84 2.68
C GLU A 117 11.77 -17.09 3.54
N GLY A 118 10.96 -18.07 3.14
CA GLY A 118 9.68 -18.37 3.80
C GLY A 118 8.57 -17.35 3.57
N GLN A 119 8.81 -16.30 2.76
CA GLN A 119 7.82 -15.30 2.39
C GLN A 119 7.64 -15.25 0.86
N PRO A 120 7.03 -16.28 0.26
CA PRO A 120 6.84 -16.32 -1.18
C PRO A 120 5.91 -15.20 -1.65
N ILE A 121 6.13 -14.78 -2.89
CA ILE A 121 5.22 -13.91 -3.62
C ILE A 121 4.30 -14.82 -4.41
N GLN A 122 3.00 -14.54 -4.36
CA GLN A 122 2.02 -15.09 -5.28
C GLN A 122 1.37 -13.93 -6.04
N LEU A 123 1.37 -14.00 -7.36
CA LEU A 123 0.74 -13.06 -8.26
C LEU A 123 -0.33 -13.81 -9.06
N ASP A 124 -1.50 -13.21 -9.18
CA ASP A 124 -2.54 -13.66 -10.10
C ASP A 124 -2.37 -12.91 -11.43
N ILE A 125 -2.06 -13.67 -12.47
CA ILE A 125 -1.87 -13.19 -13.82
C ILE A 125 -3.14 -13.56 -14.57
N GLY A 126 -4.05 -12.59 -14.64
CA GLY A 126 -5.34 -12.76 -15.28
C GLY A 126 -5.22 -13.24 -16.73
N SER A 127 -6.25 -13.94 -17.18
CA SER A 127 -6.27 -14.53 -18.52
C SER A 127 -6.03 -13.48 -19.62
N GLY A 128 -5.05 -13.75 -20.48
CA GLY A 128 -4.66 -12.86 -21.57
C GLY A 128 -4.19 -11.45 -21.18
N ALA A 129 -3.88 -11.21 -19.90
CA ALA A 129 -3.41 -9.90 -19.43
C ALA A 129 -2.05 -9.52 -20.05
N ILE A 130 -1.23 -10.52 -20.36
CA ILE A 130 0.10 -10.37 -20.95
C ILE A 130 0.09 -11.01 -22.34
N SER A 131 0.07 -10.18 -23.37
CA SER A 131 0.12 -10.64 -24.78
C SER A 131 1.52 -11.02 -25.24
N ASN A 132 2.57 -10.53 -24.57
CA ASN A 132 3.96 -10.81 -24.92
C ASN A 132 4.86 -10.80 -23.68
N TRP A 133 5.27 -11.98 -23.23
CA TRP A 133 6.20 -12.11 -22.10
C TRP A 133 7.60 -11.57 -22.33
N ASN A 134 7.96 -11.22 -23.58
CA ASN A 134 9.26 -10.59 -23.86
C ASN A 134 9.30 -9.11 -23.46
N THR A 135 8.16 -8.50 -23.11
CA THR A 135 8.10 -7.11 -22.63
C THR A 135 7.98 -7.04 -21.11
N VAL A 136 8.01 -8.19 -20.43
CA VAL A 136 7.90 -8.28 -18.98
C VAL A 136 9.30 -8.41 -18.39
N ASP A 137 9.69 -7.43 -17.60
CA ASP A 137 11.00 -7.37 -16.97
C ASP A 137 10.88 -7.55 -15.46
N PHE A 138 11.62 -8.53 -14.93
CA PHE A 138 11.73 -8.79 -13.51
C PHE A 138 13.05 -8.25 -13.00
N TYR A 139 12.97 -7.44 -11.96
CA TYR A 139 14.11 -6.82 -11.31
C TYR A 139 14.23 -7.37 -9.90
N PHE A 140 15.41 -7.85 -9.55
CA PHE A 140 15.79 -8.20 -8.19
C PHE A 140 17.07 -7.47 -7.83
N ARG A 141 17.13 -6.93 -6.62
CA ARG A 141 18.35 -6.30 -6.11
C ARG A 141 18.51 -6.51 -4.62
N VAL A 142 19.72 -6.30 -4.14
CA VAL A 142 19.99 -6.21 -2.71
C VAL A 142 19.56 -4.84 -2.19
N PRO A 143 18.89 -4.74 -1.03
CA PRO A 143 18.63 -3.45 -0.40
C PRO A 143 19.95 -2.72 -0.09
N ASP A 144 19.94 -1.39 -0.19
CA ASP A 144 21.11 -0.58 0.21
C ASP A 144 21.28 -0.61 1.75
N LEU A 145 22.09 -1.55 2.22
CA LEU A 145 22.34 -1.74 3.66
C LEU A 145 23.32 -0.71 4.23
N ASP A 146 24.06 0.03 3.40
CA ASP A 146 25.15 0.92 3.84
C ASP A 146 25.47 1.97 2.77
N TYR A 147 25.17 3.26 3.05
CA TYR A 147 25.40 4.43 2.17
C TYR A 147 26.87 4.62 1.68
N ASN A 148 27.81 3.75 2.10
CA ASN A 148 29.25 3.89 1.87
C ASN A 148 29.94 2.62 1.34
N LYS A 149 29.23 1.52 1.04
CA LYS A 149 29.85 0.30 0.49
C LYS A 149 29.51 0.13 -0.99
N SER A 150 30.50 0.37 -1.83
CA SER A 150 30.40 0.36 -3.31
C SER A 150 30.30 -1.03 -3.97
N SER A 151 29.80 -2.04 -3.27
CA SER A 151 29.52 -3.37 -3.86
C SER A 151 28.72 -4.25 -2.89
N SER A 152 27.40 -4.11 -2.86
CA SER A 152 26.51 -5.04 -2.15
C SER A 152 26.13 -6.20 -3.07
N GLU A 153 27.14 -6.82 -3.71
CA GLU A 153 26.93 -8.03 -4.51
C GLU A 153 26.66 -9.21 -3.59
N ILE A 154 25.60 -9.98 -3.89
CA ILE A 154 25.36 -11.28 -3.25
C ILE A 154 26.55 -12.18 -3.56
N LEU A 155 26.99 -12.93 -2.56
CA LEU A 155 28.06 -13.91 -2.65
C LEU A 155 27.81 -14.82 -3.86
N GLY A 156 28.62 -14.59 -4.90
CA GLY A 156 28.53 -15.30 -6.16
C GLY A 156 28.79 -16.79 -5.96
N GLY A 157 27.76 -17.60 -6.23
CA GLY A 157 27.82 -19.05 -6.18
C GLY A 157 26.92 -19.67 -7.25
N SER A 158 27.08 -20.96 -7.50
CA SER A 158 26.20 -21.74 -8.39
C SER A 158 24.85 -22.07 -7.75
N ASN A 159 24.60 -21.60 -6.53
CA ASN A 159 23.38 -21.92 -5.79
C ASN A 159 22.25 -20.98 -6.27
N PRO A 160 21.09 -21.52 -6.64
CA PRO A 160 19.96 -20.73 -7.07
C PRO A 160 19.39 -19.90 -5.91
N ILE A 161 19.09 -18.62 -6.12
CA ILE A 161 18.54 -17.76 -5.06
C ILE A 161 17.02 -17.79 -5.06
N VAL A 162 16.41 -17.56 -6.22
CA VAL A 162 14.95 -17.49 -6.36
C VAL A 162 14.46 -18.62 -7.25
N ASN A 163 13.49 -19.36 -6.74
CA ASN A 163 12.71 -20.34 -7.47
C ASN A 163 11.40 -19.70 -7.97
N TRP A 164 10.89 -20.22 -9.08
CA TRP A 164 9.64 -19.78 -9.67
C TRP A 164 8.77 -20.96 -10.08
N GLN A 165 7.46 -20.75 -10.02
CA GLN A 165 6.45 -21.70 -10.47
C GLN A 165 5.31 -20.93 -11.13
N LEU A 166 4.88 -21.36 -12.31
CA LEU A 166 3.67 -20.87 -12.94
C LEU A 166 2.64 -21.99 -12.91
N SER A 167 1.47 -21.72 -12.36
CA SER A 167 0.38 -22.70 -12.22
C SER A 167 -0.84 -22.22 -12.99
N GLY A 168 -1.38 -23.06 -13.87
CA GLY A 168 -2.69 -22.90 -14.49
C GLY A 168 -3.74 -23.77 -13.81
N GLU A 169 -4.91 -23.91 -14.43
CA GLU A 169 -6.00 -24.73 -13.89
C GLU A 169 -5.68 -26.23 -13.96
N ALA A 170 -5.09 -26.69 -15.07
CA ALA A 170 -4.87 -28.11 -15.33
C ALA A 170 -3.47 -28.62 -14.95
N ASP A 171 -2.45 -27.77 -14.97
CA ASP A 171 -1.06 -28.15 -14.73
C ASP A 171 -0.24 -27.01 -14.11
N ALA A 172 0.98 -27.32 -13.68
CA ALA A 172 1.95 -26.35 -13.22
C ALA A 172 3.34 -26.65 -13.78
N VAL A 173 4.07 -25.59 -14.10
CA VAL A 173 5.46 -25.65 -14.54
C VAL A 173 6.37 -25.06 -13.46
N ASN A 174 7.34 -25.85 -13.02
CA ASN A 174 8.33 -25.47 -12.01
C ASN A 174 9.67 -25.16 -12.66
N ALA A 175 10.43 -24.22 -12.09
CA ALA A 175 11.79 -23.95 -12.54
C ALA A 175 12.64 -25.22 -12.43
N SER A 176 13.10 -25.73 -13.57
CA SER A 176 13.97 -26.90 -13.64
C SER A 176 15.32 -26.50 -14.19
N GLY A 177 16.20 -26.03 -13.31
CA GLY A 177 17.54 -25.53 -13.66
C GLY A 177 17.57 -24.11 -14.19
N SER A 178 16.42 -23.49 -14.43
CA SER A 178 16.23 -22.11 -14.87
C SER A 178 15.92 -21.16 -13.71
N TYR A 179 16.54 -21.41 -12.57
CA TYR A 179 16.42 -20.53 -11.40
C TYR A 179 17.00 -19.14 -11.67
N ILE A 180 16.80 -18.25 -10.71
CA ILE A 180 17.51 -16.96 -10.64
C ILE A 180 18.76 -17.17 -9.81
N TYR A 181 19.90 -16.80 -10.35
CA TYR A 181 21.21 -16.98 -9.71
C TYR A 181 21.73 -15.65 -9.13
N PRO A 182 22.76 -15.66 -8.27
CA PRO A 182 23.34 -14.43 -7.72
C PRO A 182 23.76 -13.41 -8.78
N GLY A 183 24.27 -13.86 -9.94
CA GLY A 183 24.65 -12.98 -11.04
C GLY A 183 23.49 -12.32 -11.77
N ASP A 184 22.25 -12.76 -11.54
CA ASP A 184 21.04 -12.14 -12.09
C ASP A 184 20.47 -11.04 -11.16
N VAL A 185 21.00 -10.91 -9.94
CA VAL A 185 20.53 -9.93 -8.93
C VAL A 185 21.41 -8.68 -9.00
N CYS A 186 20.79 -7.51 -9.15
CA CYS A 186 21.51 -6.24 -9.22
C CYS A 186 22.06 -5.81 -7.86
N ASP A 187 23.13 -5.00 -7.91
CA ASP A 187 23.62 -4.22 -6.78
C ASP A 187 22.78 -2.94 -6.58
N SER A 188 22.78 -2.37 -5.37
CA SER A 188 21.98 -1.20 -4.98
C SER A 188 22.36 0.09 -5.72
N ASP A 189 23.62 0.22 -6.18
CA ASP A 189 24.18 1.45 -6.76
C ASP A 189 24.16 1.52 -8.29
N THR A 190 24.01 0.38 -8.97
CA THR A 190 23.93 0.33 -10.43
C THR A 190 22.46 0.20 -10.83
N SER A 191 21.95 1.15 -11.61
CA SER A 191 20.71 0.94 -12.33
C SER A 191 20.79 -0.43 -13.02
N CYS A 192 19.76 -1.27 -12.87
CA CYS A 192 19.63 -2.65 -13.36
C CYS A 192 19.72 -2.81 -14.89
N SER A 193 20.52 -2.01 -15.57
CA SER A 193 20.82 -2.07 -17.01
C SER A 193 21.37 -3.41 -17.50
N THR A 194 21.72 -4.32 -16.59
CA THR A 194 22.19 -5.69 -16.87
C THR A 194 21.29 -6.79 -16.28
N GLY A 195 20.19 -6.44 -15.62
CA GLY A 195 19.41 -7.33 -14.75
C GLY A 195 17.93 -7.52 -15.13
N ASP A 196 17.57 -7.30 -16.39
CA ASP A 196 16.23 -7.63 -16.90
C ASP A 196 16.11 -9.15 -17.01
N ILE A 197 15.57 -9.80 -15.97
CA ILE A 197 15.33 -11.24 -16.02
C ILE A 197 14.12 -11.48 -16.91
N ASN A 198 14.39 -11.80 -18.18
CA ASN A 198 13.34 -12.18 -19.11
C ASN A 198 12.87 -13.62 -18.83
N PHE A 199 11.67 -13.73 -18.25
CA PHE A 199 11.06 -15.02 -17.92
C PHE A 199 10.61 -15.80 -19.16
N SER A 200 10.39 -15.15 -20.31
CA SER A 200 9.81 -15.79 -21.51
C SER A 200 10.61 -17.02 -21.98
N LEU A 201 11.94 -16.96 -21.82
CA LEU A 201 12.89 -18.00 -22.23
C LEU A 201 13.24 -18.99 -21.11
N LYS A 202 12.78 -18.77 -19.88
CA LYS A 202 13.07 -19.67 -18.76
C LYS A 202 12.31 -20.98 -18.97
N THR A 203 13.03 -22.10 -18.90
CA THR A 203 12.48 -23.45 -19.13
C THR A 203 12.12 -24.12 -17.81
N GLY A 204 10.93 -24.68 -17.71
CA GLY A 204 10.55 -25.50 -16.57
C GLY A 204 10.14 -26.91 -16.97
N ILE A 205 9.77 -27.69 -15.97
CA ILE A 205 9.23 -29.04 -16.14
C ILE A 205 7.83 -29.07 -15.55
N GLN A 206 6.89 -29.59 -16.35
CA GLN A 206 5.53 -29.92 -15.93
C GLN A 206 5.50 -31.15 -15.02
N LEU A 207 4.41 -31.36 -14.27
CA LEU A 207 4.29 -32.54 -13.42
C LEU A 207 4.40 -33.86 -14.21
N ALA A 208 3.97 -33.85 -15.48
CA ALA A 208 4.10 -34.97 -16.40
C ALA A 208 5.54 -35.26 -16.88
N GLY A 209 6.52 -34.43 -16.51
CA GLY A 209 7.93 -34.55 -16.92
C GLY A 209 8.26 -33.89 -18.26
N THR A 210 7.31 -33.20 -18.88
CA THR A 210 7.52 -32.48 -20.14
C THR A 210 8.24 -31.16 -19.88
N SER A 211 9.31 -30.90 -20.64
CA SER A 211 10.00 -29.62 -20.62
C SER A 211 9.27 -28.61 -21.51
N ILE A 212 8.96 -27.44 -20.95
CA ILE A 212 8.29 -26.35 -21.66
C ILE A 212 8.86 -25.00 -21.20
N ASN A 213 8.91 -24.00 -22.08
CA ASN A 213 9.29 -22.65 -21.68
C ASN A 213 8.09 -21.91 -21.07
N PHE A 214 8.40 -20.94 -20.21
CA PHE A 214 7.42 -20.16 -19.47
C PHE A 214 6.35 -19.52 -20.38
N ALA A 215 6.78 -18.84 -21.44
CA ALA A 215 5.86 -18.13 -22.34
C ALA A 215 4.92 -19.07 -23.10
N SER A 216 5.39 -20.26 -23.50
CA SER A 216 4.58 -21.25 -24.21
C SER A 216 3.60 -21.95 -23.27
N PHE A 217 4.01 -22.23 -22.03
CA PHE A 217 3.10 -22.72 -21.01
C PHE A 217 1.99 -21.70 -20.77
N TYR A 218 2.34 -20.43 -20.55
CA TYR A 218 1.36 -19.37 -20.37
C TYR A 218 0.41 -19.25 -21.58
N ALA A 219 0.92 -19.25 -22.80
CA ALA A 219 0.09 -19.15 -24.01
C ALA A 219 -0.86 -20.35 -24.18
N THR A 220 -0.54 -21.51 -23.61
CA THR A 220 -1.35 -22.73 -23.77
C THR A 220 -2.37 -22.89 -22.64
N GLU A 221 -1.99 -22.56 -21.40
CA GLU A 221 -2.76 -22.84 -20.18
C GLU A 221 -3.32 -21.57 -19.51
N CYS A 222 -3.01 -20.37 -20.01
CA CYS A 222 -3.41 -19.10 -19.36
C CYS A 222 -4.04 -18.09 -20.32
N ASP A 223 -3.75 -18.16 -21.62
CA ASP A 223 -4.14 -17.17 -22.63
C ASP A 223 -5.45 -17.54 -23.37
N ASP A 224 -6.19 -18.55 -22.90
CA ASP A 224 -7.41 -19.02 -23.55
C ASP A 224 -8.66 -18.17 -23.26
N GLY A 225 -8.52 -17.14 -22.41
CA GLY A 225 -9.57 -16.19 -22.05
C GLY A 225 -10.43 -16.63 -20.85
N THR A 226 -10.23 -17.84 -20.32
CA THR A 226 -11.03 -18.39 -19.22
C THR A 226 -10.22 -18.79 -17.99
N GLU A 227 -8.95 -19.16 -18.17
CA GLU A 227 -8.14 -19.71 -17.08
C GLU A 227 -7.29 -18.61 -16.39
N GLN A 228 -7.34 -18.60 -15.05
CA GLN A 228 -6.49 -17.73 -14.22
C GLN A 228 -5.18 -18.45 -13.92
N CYS A 229 -4.05 -17.77 -14.13
CA CYS A 229 -2.74 -18.34 -13.83
C CYS A 229 -2.07 -17.64 -12.67
N SER A 230 -1.44 -18.44 -11.81
CA SER A 230 -0.70 -17.91 -10.66
C SER A 230 0.80 -18.09 -10.83
N LEU A 231 1.53 -16.98 -10.76
CA LEU A 231 2.99 -16.97 -10.68
C LEU A 231 3.41 -16.91 -9.22
N LYS A 232 4.18 -17.91 -8.79
CA LYS A 232 4.80 -17.97 -7.47
C LYS A 232 6.30 -17.77 -7.58
N LEU A 233 6.86 -16.94 -6.72
CA LEU A 233 8.30 -16.67 -6.60
C LEU A 233 8.71 -16.85 -5.15
N SER A 234 9.83 -17.54 -4.89
CA SER A 234 10.33 -17.73 -3.53
C SER A 234 11.84 -17.70 -3.48
N VAL A 235 12.39 -17.03 -2.46
CA VAL A 235 13.80 -17.20 -2.09
C VAL A 235 13.95 -18.59 -1.47
N ILE A 236 14.97 -19.35 -1.88
CA ILE A 236 15.18 -20.76 -1.49
C ILE A 236 16.55 -21.02 -0.83
N ASN A 237 17.41 -20.02 -0.76
CA ASN A 237 18.71 -20.12 -0.09
C ASN A 237 18.98 -18.86 0.72
N ASP A 238 19.82 -19.02 1.75
CA ASP A 238 20.34 -17.91 2.54
C ASP A 238 21.01 -16.87 1.63
N LEU A 239 20.71 -15.60 1.88
CA LEU A 239 21.27 -14.48 1.15
C LEU A 239 22.46 -13.95 1.94
N GLU A 240 23.66 -14.03 1.37
CA GLU A 240 24.87 -13.48 1.97
C GLU A 240 25.56 -12.56 0.95
N LEU A 241 26.12 -11.44 1.40
CA LEU A 241 26.97 -10.59 0.57
C LEU A 241 28.32 -11.24 0.32
N SER A 242 29.05 -10.73 -0.67
CA SER A 242 30.43 -11.12 -0.97
C SER A 242 31.39 -11.02 0.24
N ASP A 243 31.09 -10.16 1.22
CA ASP A 243 31.83 -10.02 2.48
C ASP A 243 31.37 -10.96 3.62
N GLY A 244 30.40 -11.84 3.34
CA GLY A 244 29.80 -12.78 4.30
C GLY A 244 28.73 -12.15 5.19
N THR A 245 28.33 -10.90 4.95
CA THR A 245 27.24 -10.27 5.70
C THR A 245 25.89 -10.88 5.29
N PRO A 246 25.06 -11.36 6.23
CA PRO A 246 23.74 -11.87 5.89
C PRO A 246 22.82 -10.74 5.42
N VAL A 247 22.09 -11.00 4.34
CA VAL A 247 21.07 -10.12 3.77
C VAL A 247 19.69 -10.64 4.19
N PRO A 248 18.85 -9.83 4.84
CA PRO A 248 17.58 -10.33 5.37
C PRO A 248 16.53 -10.61 4.29
N TYR A 249 16.58 -9.91 3.15
CA TYR A 249 15.62 -10.02 2.05
C TYR A 249 16.18 -9.41 0.77
N LEU A 250 15.58 -9.75 -0.37
CA LEU A 250 15.79 -9.05 -1.65
C LEU A 250 14.70 -8.01 -1.88
N GLU A 251 15.06 -6.94 -2.57
CA GLU A 251 14.12 -6.02 -3.17
C GLU A 251 13.74 -6.52 -4.57
N TRP A 252 12.45 -6.43 -4.91
CA TRP A 252 11.95 -6.83 -6.22
C TRP A 252 10.98 -5.79 -6.79
N LYS A 253 10.99 -5.74 -8.13
CA LYS A 253 10.10 -4.93 -8.96
C LYS A 253 9.80 -5.69 -10.24
N ILE A 254 8.60 -5.58 -10.78
CA ILE A 254 8.21 -6.17 -12.07
C ILE A 254 7.59 -5.08 -12.91
N ASP A 255 8.03 -4.96 -14.16
CA ASP A 255 7.38 -4.14 -15.18
C ASP A 255 6.75 -5.08 -16.20
N PHE A 256 5.43 -5.07 -16.30
CA PHE A 256 4.68 -5.92 -17.22
C PHE A 256 4.54 -5.29 -18.60
N GLY A 257 4.78 -3.98 -18.74
CA GLY A 257 4.47 -3.22 -19.96
C GLY A 257 2.98 -3.11 -20.30
N THR A 258 2.11 -3.87 -19.63
CA THR A 258 0.64 -3.83 -19.73
C THR A 258 0.01 -3.88 -18.33
N PRO A 259 -1.20 -3.32 -18.14
CA PRO A 259 -1.84 -3.33 -16.84
C PRO A 259 -2.20 -4.76 -16.41
N VAL A 260 -1.63 -5.22 -15.30
CA VAL A 260 -1.98 -6.50 -14.66
C VAL A 260 -2.55 -6.26 -13.27
N ALA A 261 -3.21 -7.28 -12.72
CA ALA A 261 -3.79 -7.21 -11.39
C ALA A 261 -2.71 -7.06 -10.31
N LEU A 262 -2.88 -6.07 -9.43
CA LEU A 262 -1.93 -5.78 -8.36
C LEU A 262 -2.06 -6.80 -7.22
N ARG A 263 -0.94 -7.29 -6.68
CA ARG A 263 -0.91 -8.16 -5.48
C ARG A 263 -1.78 -7.65 -4.32
N PHE A 264 -1.82 -6.33 -4.15
CA PHE A 264 -2.71 -5.65 -3.22
C PHE A 264 -3.48 -4.57 -3.97
N ALA A 265 -4.81 -4.61 -3.89
CA ALA A 265 -5.62 -3.47 -4.28
C ALA A 265 -5.44 -2.34 -3.26
N GLN A 266 -5.34 -1.12 -3.78
CA GLN A 266 -5.25 0.07 -2.95
C GLN A 266 -6.62 0.73 -2.89
N VAL A 267 -7.14 0.87 -1.68
CA VAL A 267 -8.36 1.61 -1.40
C VAL A 267 -7.99 2.93 -0.79
N ASN A 268 -8.21 4.00 -1.54
CA ASN A 268 -8.06 5.38 -1.06
C ASN A 268 -9.45 5.95 -0.79
N SER A 269 -9.69 6.44 0.42
CA SER A 269 -10.94 7.08 0.78
C SER A 269 -10.73 8.47 1.37
N SER A 270 -11.62 9.39 1.04
CA SER A 270 -11.62 10.75 1.59
C SER A 270 -12.98 11.13 2.16
N GLY A 271 -12.97 11.68 3.37
CA GLY A 271 -14.14 12.24 4.05
C GLY A 271 -13.96 13.73 4.29
N LYS A 272 -15.05 14.50 4.22
CA LYS A 272 -15.01 15.97 4.30
C LYS A 272 -16.15 16.52 5.15
N SER A 273 -15.78 17.21 6.23
CA SER A 273 -16.75 17.91 7.08
C SER A 273 -16.30 19.32 7.43
N TYR A 274 -17.10 20.33 7.06
CA TYR A 274 -16.90 21.75 7.42
C TYR A 274 -15.44 22.24 7.33
N GLY A 275 -14.79 22.02 6.19
CA GLY A 275 -13.41 22.46 5.92
C GLY A 275 -12.31 21.49 6.38
N PHE A 276 -12.65 20.46 7.16
CA PHE A 276 -11.75 19.36 7.49
C PHE A 276 -11.83 18.29 6.40
N LYS A 277 -10.67 17.84 5.93
CA LYS A 277 -10.53 16.70 5.01
C LYS A 277 -9.69 15.64 5.68
N LYS A 278 -10.17 14.40 5.69
CA LYS A 278 -9.38 13.24 6.10
C LYS A 278 -9.25 12.31 4.91
N GLU A 279 -8.04 11.81 4.70
CA GLU A 279 -7.72 10.79 3.71
C GLU A 279 -7.23 9.55 4.46
N LEU A 280 -7.69 8.38 4.03
CA LEU A 280 -7.29 7.09 4.52
C LEU A 280 -6.91 6.22 3.32
N GLU A 281 -5.85 5.44 3.48
CA GLU A 281 -5.36 4.49 2.48
C GLU A 281 -5.24 3.11 3.14
N VAL A 282 -5.85 2.11 2.52
CA VAL A 282 -5.81 0.71 2.98
C VAL A 282 -5.34 -0.17 1.83
N LYS A 283 -4.35 -1.03 2.10
CA LYS A 283 -3.90 -2.08 1.18
C LYS A 283 -4.71 -3.34 1.48
N VAL A 284 -5.41 -3.84 0.47
CA VAL A 284 -6.25 -5.04 0.56
C VAL A 284 -5.57 -6.11 -0.27
N ALA A 285 -5.18 -7.22 0.36
CA ALA A 285 -4.63 -8.36 -0.39
C ALA A 285 -5.67 -8.87 -1.38
N GLN A 286 -5.23 -9.24 -2.58
CA GLN A 286 -6.12 -10.01 -3.46
C GLN A 286 -6.62 -11.24 -2.70
N GLN A 287 -7.94 -11.44 -2.71
CA GLN A 287 -8.53 -12.70 -2.29
C GLN A 287 -8.18 -13.75 -3.35
N THR A 288 -6.99 -14.31 -3.27
CA THR A 288 -6.56 -15.42 -4.12
C THR A 288 -7.11 -16.71 -3.52
N VAL A 289 -8.38 -17.00 -3.80
CA VAL A 289 -8.97 -18.30 -3.46
C VAL A 289 -8.54 -19.31 -4.52
N ILE A 290 -7.27 -19.68 -4.51
CA ILE A 290 -6.86 -21.00 -5.00
C ILE A 290 -6.28 -21.74 -3.78
N GLU A 291 -7.17 -22.10 -2.87
CA GLU A 291 -6.89 -22.91 -1.67
C GLU A 291 -6.24 -24.26 -2.02
N ALA A 292 -6.29 -24.68 -3.29
CA ALA A 292 -5.84 -26.00 -3.73
C ALA A 292 -4.31 -26.16 -3.90
N PHE A 293 -3.53 -25.08 -3.92
CA PHE A 293 -2.07 -25.15 -4.18
C PHE A 293 -1.19 -24.48 -3.11
N ASP A 294 -1.73 -24.26 -1.92
CA ASP A 294 -1.07 -23.46 -0.87
C ASP A 294 -0.03 -24.21 -0.02
N PHE A 295 0.45 -25.40 -0.45
CA PHE A 295 1.34 -26.23 0.37
C PHE A 295 2.64 -26.71 -0.28
N THR A 296 2.97 -26.31 -1.50
CA THR A 296 4.20 -26.78 -2.15
C THR A 296 4.93 -25.65 -2.86
N ILE A 297 5.54 -24.77 -2.08
CA ILE A 297 6.85 -24.25 -2.47
C ILE A 297 7.84 -25.08 -1.67
N PHE A 298 8.54 -25.97 -2.39
CA PHE A 298 9.53 -26.88 -1.81
C PHE A 298 10.59 -26.08 -1.04
N GLN A 299 10.70 -26.38 0.27
CA GLN A 299 11.97 -26.37 0.98
C GLN A 299 12.83 -27.55 0.52
#